data_AF-Q8R7F5-F1
#
_entry.id   AF-Q8R7F5-F1
#
_cell.length_a   1.000
_cell.length_b   1.000
_cell.length_c   1.000
_cell.angle_alpha   90.00
_cell.angle_beta   90.00
_cell.angle_gamma   90.00
#
_symmetry.space_group_name_H-M   'P 1'
#
loop_
_entity.id
_entity.type
_entity.pdbx_description
1 polymer ?
#
loop_
_entity_poly.entity_id
_entity_poly.type
_entity_poly.pdbx_seq_one_letter_code
_entity_poly.pdbx_strand_id
1 'polypeptide(L)'
;MVITDSQVFKKVGACVPEDVPLTSFSILFARYKGDLEELVRGVKAIERLKDGDKVLIAEGCTHHRQEDDIGTVKIPRWLKEKTGKELKFSWSSGMGFPEDLETYSLIVHCGACMLNRREMMYRISYAKEKKVPIVNYGVLIAYVNGLLPRAIEMFKGAKRIYEEEES
;
A
#
# COMPACT_ATOMS: atom_id res chain seq x y z
N MET A 1 3.46 18.03 15.02
CA MET A 1 3.29 16.92 14.06
C MET A 1 4.66 16.35 13.74
N VAL A 2 4.78 15.02 13.73
CA VAL A 2 6.00 14.29 13.39
C VAL A 2 5.83 13.60 12.06
N ILE A 3 6.82 13.73 11.17
CA ILE A 3 6.92 13.02 9.90
C ILE A 3 8.18 12.17 9.95
N THR A 4 8.08 10.89 9.65
CA THR A 4 9.23 9.97 9.71
C THR A 4 9.32 9.05 8.50
N ASP A 5 10.46 8.36 8.37
CA ASP A 5 10.65 7.35 7.35
C ASP A 5 9.91 6.05 7.72
N SER A 6 9.35 5.39 6.70
CA SER A 6 8.54 4.17 6.90
C SER A 6 9.35 2.99 7.44
N GLN A 7 10.67 2.97 7.27
CA GLN A 7 11.55 1.90 7.77
C GLN A 7 11.78 1.95 9.28
N VAL A 8 11.69 3.14 9.90
CA VAL A 8 11.82 3.31 11.36
C VAL A 8 10.47 3.60 12.03
N PHE A 9 9.37 3.41 11.30
CA PHE A 9 8.05 3.89 11.70
C PHE A 9 7.59 3.31 13.04
N LYS A 10 7.81 2.01 13.26
CA LYS A 10 7.48 1.33 14.53
C LYS A 10 8.25 1.89 15.72
N LYS A 11 9.55 2.18 15.55
CA LYS A 11 10.39 2.73 16.63
C LYS A 11 9.95 4.14 17.00
N VAL A 12 9.75 5.00 15.99
CA VAL A 12 9.29 6.37 16.21
C VAL A 12 7.87 6.40 16.79
N GLY A 13 6.97 5.54 16.32
CA GLY A 13 5.62 5.41 16.85
C GLY A 13 5.58 5.09 18.35
N ALA A 14 6.53 4.29 18.86
CA ALA A 14 6.65 4.00 20.28
C ALA A 14 7.22 5.17 21.11
N CYS A 15 8.03 6.05 20.51
CA CYS A 15 8.65 7.18 21.20
C CYS A 15 7.79 8.45 21.20
N VAL A 16 6.92 8.63 20.21
CA VAL A 16 6.09 9.84 20.05
C VAL A 16 4.80 9.68 20.86
N PRO A 17 4.47 10.61 21.78
CA PRO A 17 3.21 10.61 22.52
C PRO A 17 1.96 10.56 21.63
N GLU A 18 0.89 9.90 22.08
CA GLU A 18 -0.33 9.66 21.27
C GLU A 18 -1.05 10.94 20.85
N ASP A 19 -0.99 11.99 21.67
CA ASP A 19 -1.58 13.31 21.41
C ASP A 19 -0.83 14.11 20.33
N VAL A 20 0.38 13.66 19.94
CA VAL A 20 1.15 14.27 18.86
C VAL A 20 0.86 13.55 17.54
N PRO A 21 0.31 14.26 16.51
CA PRO A 21 0.05 13.66 15.20
C PRO A 21 1.33 13.12 14.58
N LEU A 22 1.27 11.87 14.10
CA LEU A 22 2.37 11.14 13.49
C LEU A 22 1.97 10.63 12.11
N THR A 23 2.79 10.87 11.10
CA THR A 23 2.62 10.28 9.77
C THR A 23 3.99 9.95 9.14
N SER A 24 4.02 9.36 7.95
CA SER A 24 5.26 9.07 7.23
C SER A 24 5.35 9.78 5.89
N PHE A 25 6.57 9.95 5.38
CA PHE A 25 6.76 10.45 4.01
C PHE A 25 6.02 9.61 2.98
N SER A 26 5.95 8.29 3.18
CA SER A 26 5.25 7.40 2.25
C SER A 26 3.73 7.59 2.26
N ILE A 27 3.11 7.89 3.42
CA ILE A 27 1.68 8.24 3.49
C ILE A 27 1.42 9.59 2.83
N LEU A 28 2.28 10.58 3.09
CA LEU A 28 2.19 11.88 2.42
C LEU A 28 2.31 11.75 0.91
N PHE A 29 3.22 10.90 0.44
CA PHE A 29 3.43 10.65 -0.98
C PHE A 29 2.27 9.88 -1.63
N ALA A 30 1.67 8.93 -0.90
CA ALA A 30 0.45 8.24 -1.30
C ALA A 30 -0.68 9.23 -1.59
N ARG A 31 -0.84 10.25 -0.73
CA ARG A 31 -1.82 11.33 -0.94
C ARG A 31 -1.38 12.31 -2.04
N TYR A 32 -0.12 12.69 -2.08
CA TYR A 32 0.41 13.71 -2.98
C TYR A 32 0.42 13.27 -4.45
N LYS A 33 0.77 12.02 -4.75
CA LYS A 33 0.77 11.47 -6.11
C LYS A 33 -0.43 10.59 -6.44
N GLY A 34 -1.08 10.00 -5.45
CA GLY A 34 -2.20 9.09 -5.64
C GLY A 34 -3.48 9.57 -4.99
N ASP A 35 -4.27 8.58 -4.58
CA ASP A 35 -5.55 8.71 -3.89
C ASP A 35 -5.43 7.92 -2.58
N LEU A 36 -5.15 8.63 -1.48
CA LEU A 36 -4.95 7.98 -0.18
C LEU A 36 -6.21 7.24 0.29
N GLU A 37 -7.40 7.75 -0.04
CA GLU A 37 -8.68 7.15 0.33
C GLU A 37 -8.87 5.80 -0.36
N GLU A 38 -8.59 5.73 -1.67
CA GLU A 38 -8.61 4.46 -2.40
C GLU A 38 -7.55 3.49 -1.90
N LEU A 39 -6.33 3.97 -1.65
CA LEU A 39 -5.23 3.12 -1.18
C LEU A 39 -5.52 2.54 0.21
N VAL A 40 -6.19 3.30 1.09
CA VAL A 40 -6.65 2.81 2.39
C VAL A 40 -7.81 1.83 2.24
N ARG A 41 -8.74 2.04 1.28
CA ARG A 41 -9.77 1.04 0.95
C ARG A 41 -9.16 -0.30 0.51
N GLY A 42 -8.07 -0.24 -0.27
CA GLY A 42 -7.32 -1.42 -0.68
C GLY A 42 -6.71 -2.23 0.47
N VAL A 43 -6.44 -1.60 1.63
CA VAL A 43 -5.94 -2.31 2.81
C VAL A 43 -6.96 -3.32 3.33
N LYS A 44 -8.25 -2.98 3.32
CA LYS A 44 -9.31 -3.89 3.80
C LYS A 44 -9.40 -5.17 2.96
N ALA A 45 -9.04 -5.10 1.68
CA ALA A 45 -9.00 -6.27 0.83
C ALA A 45 -7.95 -7.30 1.29
N ILE A 46 -6.91 -6.89 2.02
CA ILE A 46 -5.89 -7.80 2.58
C ILE A 46 -6.53 -8.78 3.55
N GLU A 47 -7.50 -8.34 4.36
CA GLU A 47 -8.17 -9.18 5.36
C GLU A 47 -9.10 -10.22 4.72
N ARG A 48 -9.49 -10.00 3.45
CA ARG A 48 -10.36 -10.90 2.68
C ARG A 48 -9.61 -11.88 1.80
N LEU A 49 -8.28 -11.78 1.74
CA LEU A 49 -7.45 -12.68 0.93
C LEU A 49 -7.58 -14.12 1.42
N LYS A 50 -7.56 -15.04 0.47
CA LYS A 50 -7.69 -16.48 0.67
C LYS A 50 -6.44 -17.20 0.16
N ASP A 51 -6.30 -18.46 0.59
CA ASP A 51 -5.24 -19.32 0.07
C ASP A 51 -5.39 -19.49 -1.45
N GLY A 52 -4.27 -19.33 -2.16
CA GLY A 52 -4.21 -19.38 -3.62
C GLY A 52 -4.51 -18.07 -4.34
N ASP A 53 -4.96 -17.01 -3.65
CA ASP A 53 -5.20 -15.70 -4.24
C ASP A 53 -3.93 -15.12 -4.88
N LYS A 54 -4.11 -14.44 -6.01
CA LYS A 54 -3.02 -13.80 -6.74
C LYS A 54 -2.87 -12.34 -6.30
N VAL A 55 -1.65 -11.94 -5.93
CA VAL A 55 -1.29 -10.57 -5.59
C VAL A 55 -0.28 -10.05 -6.62
N LEU A 56 -0.59 -8.93 -7.25
CA LEU A 56 0.31 -8.25 -8.17
C LEU A 56 1.16 -7.24 -7.42
N ILE A 57 2.47 -7.35 -7.52
CA ILE A 57 3.42 -6.34 -7.04
C ILE A 57 3.86 -5.50 -8.24
N ALA A 58 3.47 -4.24 -8.26
CA ALA A 58 3.61 -3.37 -9.43
C ALA A 58 4.53 -2.19 -9.18
N GLU A 59 5.57 -2.07 -10.00
CA GLU A 59 6.56 -0.99 -9.93
C GLU A 59 6.49 -0.08 -11.15
N GLY A 60 6.43 1.23 -10.92
CA GLY A 60 6.34 2.24 -11.97
C GLY A 60 7.66 2.48 -12.73
N CYS A 61 8.76 1.85 -12.31
CA CYS A 61 10.07 1.99 -12.94
C CYS A 61 10.65 0.61 -13.26
N THR A 62 11.57 0.58 -14.21
CA THR A 62 12.30 -0.64 -14.60
C THR A 62 13.64 -0.79 -13.87
N HIS A 63 14.05 0.24 -13.12
CA HIS A 63 15.21 0.17 -12.25
C HIS A 63 14.75 -0.21 -10.84
N HIS A 64 15.10 -1.39 -10.38
CA HIS A 64 15.40 -1.74 -8.99
C HIS A 64 15.59 -3.25 -8.90
N ARG A 65 16.83 -3.68 -8.64
CA ARG A 65 17.15 -5.02 -8.14
C ARG A 65 18.35 -4.90 -7.22
N GLN A 66 18.10 -4.52 -5.98
CA GLN A 66 19.03 -4.77 -4.88
C GLN A 66 18.62 -6.10 -4.24
N GLU A 67 19.59 -6.86 -3.72
CA GLU A 67 19.30 -7.98 -2.83
C GLU A 67 18.54 -7.44 -1.59
N ASP A 68 17.51 -8.15 -1.11
CA ASP A 68 16.56 -7.71 -0.06
C ASP A 68 15.59 -6.56 -0.38
N ASP A 69 15.21 -6.45 -1.65
CA ASP A 69 14.26 -5.44 -2.11
C ASP A 69 12.86 -5.57 -1.45
N ILE A 70 12.26 -4.40 -1.18
CA ILE A 70 10.99 -4.26 -0.47
C ILE A 70 9.86 -4.95 -1.26
N GLY A 71 9.82 -4.75 -2.57
CA GLY A 71 8.78 -5.28 -3.44
C GLY A 71 8.89 -6.79 -3.65
N THR A 72 10.09 -7.31 -3.81
CA THR A 72 10.30 -8.74 -4.14
C THR A 72 10.37 -9.66 -2.92
N VAL A 73 10.80 -9.16 -1.76
CA VAL A 73 11.03 -10.00 -0.56
C VAL A 73 10.14 -9.60 0.61
N LYS A 74 10.19 -8.34 1.04
CA LYS A 74 9.58 -7.94 2.32
C LYS A 74 8.07 -7.89 2.27
N ILE A 75 7.50 -7.32 1.20
CA ILE A 75 6.05 -7.22 1.01
C ILE A 75 5.36 -8.59 0.93
N PRO A 76 5.84 -9.54 0.09
CA PRO A 76 5.29 -10.90 0.09
C PRO A 76 5.30 -11.55 1.47
N ARG A 77 6.43 -11.45 2.19
CA ARG A 77 6.57 -12.00 3.53
C ARG A 77 5.57 -11.37 4.51
N TRP A 78 5.49 -10.04 4.57
CA TRP A 78 4.58 -9.34 5.48
C TRP A 78 3.11 -9.64 5.18
N LEU A 79 2.73 -9.78 3.91
CA LEU A 79 1.36 -10.17 3.55
C LEU A 79 1.03 -11.59 3.99
N LYS A 80 1.95 -12.54 3.81
CA LYS A 80 1.79 -13.91 4.32
C LYS A 80 1.69 -13.94 5.84
N GLU A 81 2.58 -13.24 6.54
CA GLU A 81 2.57 -13.14 8.01
C GLU A 81 1.29 -12.48 8.54
N LYS A 82 0.82 -11.41 7.88
CA LYS A 82 -0.36 -10.65 8.32
C LYS A 82 -1.67 -11.41 8.09
N THR A 83 -1.77 -12.17 7.00
CA THR A 83 -3.00 -12.89 6.61
C THR A 83 -3.02 -14.34 7.08
N GLY A 84 -1.85 -14.95 7.31
CA GLY A 84 -1.72 -16.39 7.54
C GLY A 84 -2.09 -17.24 6.31
N LYS A 85 -2.05 -16.66 5.10
CA LYS A 85 -2.46 -17.30 3.84
C LYS A 85 -1.29 -17.63 2.92
N GLU A 86 -1.45 -18.70 2.15
CA GLU A 86 -0.55 -19.06 1.05
C GLU A 86 -0.95 -18.33 -0.23
N LEU A 87 -0.39 -17.13 -0.42
CA LEU A 87 -0.65 -16.25 -1.56
C LEU A 87 0.31 -16.53 -2.73
N LYS A 88 -0.17 -16.30 -3.96
CA LYS A 88 0.62 -16.34 -5.20
C LYS A 88 1.00 -14.92 -5.61
N PHE A 89 2.29 -14.67 -5.86
CA PHE A 89 2.78 -13.35 -6.22
C PHE A 89 3.22 -13.29 -7.67
N SER A 90 2.85 -12.20 -8.35
CA SER A 90 3.40 -11.81 -9.66
C SER A 90 4.04 -10.44 -9.55
N TRP A 91 4.97 -10.13 -10.44
CA TRP A 91 5.65 -8.84 -10.48
C TRP A 91 5.48 -8.20 -11.85
N SER A 92 5.26 -6.89 -11.86
CA SER A 92 5.27 -6.08 -13.07
C SER A 92 6.10 -4.83 -12.84
N SER A 93 6.90 -4.43 -13.82
CA SER A 93 7.75 -3.23 -13.76
C SER A 93 7.63 -2.42 -15.04
N GLY A 94 7.64 -1.09 -14.94
CA GLY A 94 7.62 -0.20 -16.09
C GLY A 94 6.22 0.35 -16.39
N MET A 95 5.83 0.43 -17.67
CA MET A 95 4.79 1.35 -18.13
C MET A 95 3.34 1.02 -17.75
N GLY A 96 3.01 -0.21 -17.37
CA GLY A 96 1.62 -0.58 -17.09
C GLY A 96 1.46 -1.86 -16.29
N PHE A 97 0.19 -2.21 -16.07
CA PHE A 97 -0.21 -3.50 -15.50
C PHE A 97 -0.27 -4.58 -16.59
N PRO A 98 -0.22 -5.87 -16.22
CA PRO A 98 -0.48 -6.95 -17.17
C PRO A 98 -1.93 -6.90 -17.67
N GLU A 99 -2.19 -7.48 -18.85
CA GLU A 99 -3.51 -7.47 -19.49
C GLU A 99 -4.57 -8.23 -18.67
N ASP A 100 -4.17 -9.27 -17.95
CA ASP A 100 -5.02 -10.14 -17.12
C ASP A 100 -5.22 -9.60 -15.70
N LEU A 101 -5.28 -8.27 -15.54
CA LEU A 101 -5.35 -7.61 -14.22
C LEU A 101 -6.50 -8.10 -13.34
N GLU A 102 -7.64 -8.43 -13.96
CA GLU A 102 -8.84 -8.93 -13.26
C GLU A 102 -8.64 -10.29 -12.56
N THR A 103 -7.54 -11.00 -12.86
CA THR A 103 -7.22 -12.28 -12.20
C THR A 103 -6.56 -12.10 -10.83
N TYR A 104 -6.18 -10.87 -10.46
CA TYR A 104 -5.54 -10.56 -9.19
C TYR A 104 -6.58 -10.15 -8.14
N SER A 105 -6.38 -10.62 -6.91
CA SER A 105 -7.20 -10.27 -5.74
C SER A 105 -6.73 -8.98 -5.06
N LEU A 106 -5.49 -8.55 -5.31
CA LEU A 106 -4.90 -7.32 -4.78
C LEU A 106 -3.73 -6.84 -5.65
N ILE A 107 -3.64 -5.53 -5.85
CA ILE A 107 -2.46 -4.85 -6.40
C ILE A 107 -1.73 -4.14 -5.26
N VAL A 108 -0.43 -4.38 -5.14
CA VAL A 108 0.48 -3.65 -4.27
C VAL A 108 1.43 -2.83 -5.12
N HIS A 109 1.15 -1.54 -5.24
CA HIS A 109 1.91 -0.63 -6.08
C HIS A 109 3.08 0.01 -5.31
N CYS A 110 4.22 0.20 -5.96
CA CYS A 110 5.35 0.91 -5.34
C CYS A 110 5.00 2.37 -4.98
N GLY A 111 5.92 3.05 -4.29
CA GLY A 111 5.75 4.46 -3.93
C GLY A 111 5.69 5.43 -5.10
N ALA A 112 5.89 4.97 -6.35
CA ALA A 112 5.80 5.82 -7.54
C ALA A 112 6.78 7.01 -7.50
N CYS A 113 8.00 6.80 -6.99
CA CYS A 113 9.05 7.83 -6.93
C CYS A 113 9.33 8.43 -8.32
N MET A 114 9.35 7.59 -9.35
CA MET A 114 9.63 7.96 -10.74
C MET A 114 8.40 8.35 -11.57
N LEU A 115 7.18 8.16 -11.07
CA LEU A 115 5.97 8.53 -11.80
C LEU A 115 5.50 9.93 -11.39
N ASN A 116 4.86 10.65 -12.30
CA ASN A 116 4.11 11.87 -11.95
C ASN A 116 2.71 11.53 -11.40
N ARG A 117 1.99 12.55 -10.91
CA ARG A 117 0.63 12.37 -10.34
C ARG A 117 -0.36 11.82 -11.38
N ARG A 118 -0.30 12.25 -12.64
CA ARG A 118 -1.21 11.80 -13.70
C ARG A 118 -1.06 10.30 -13.96
N GLU A 119 0.18 9.81 -14.04
CA GLU A 119 0.48 8.40 -14.25
C GLU A 119 0.02 7.53 -13.08
N MET A 120 0.29 7.96 -11.84
CA MET A 120 -0.14 7.22 -10.65
C MET A 120 -1.68 7.20 -10.53
N MET A 121 -2.34 8.33 -10.76
CA MET A 121 -3.81 8.39 -10.75
C MET A 121 -4.43 7.54 -11.85
N TYR A 122 -3.84 7.50 -13.06
CA TYR A 122 -4.31 6.62 -14.14
C TYR A 122 -4.29 5.15 -13.70
N ARG A 123 -3.22 4.70 -13.06
CA ARG A 123 -3.10 3.33 -12.55
C ARG A 123 -4.14 3.02 -11.48
N ILE A 124 -4.36 3.93 -10.53
CA ILE A 124 -5.40 3.77 -9.51
C ILE A 124 -6.79 3.67 -10.17
N SER A 125 -7.10 4.58 -11.10
CA SER A 125 -8.37 4.56 -11.83
C SER A 125 -8.56 3.27 -12.64
N TYR A 126 -7.52 2.79 -13.31
CA TYR A 126 -7.58 1.55 -14.08
C TYR A 126 -7.80 0.33 -13.18
N ALA A 127 -7.12 0.25 -12.03
CA ALA A 127 -7.37 -0.80 -11.03
C ALA A 127 -8.83 -0.77 -10.54
N LYS A 128 -9.38 0.42 -10.27
CA LYS A 128 -10.78 0.61 -9.87
C LYS A 128 -11.76 0.17 -10.96
N GLU A 129 -11.50 0.55 -12.22
CA GLU A 129 -12.32 0.14 -13.37
C GLU A 129 -12.35 -1.39 -13.51
N LYS A 130 -11.20 -2.03 -13.32
CA LYS A 130 -11.05 -3.49 -13.28
C LYS A 130 -11.56 -4.14 -12.00
N LYS A 131 -12.07 -3.35 -11.05
CA LYS A 131 -12.55 -3.78 -9.73
C LYS A 131 -11.52 -4.57 -8.93
N VAL A 132 -10.24 -4.27 -9.12
CA VAL A 132 -9.14 -4.89 -8.38
C VAL A 132 -8.67 -3.93 -7.29
N PRO A 133 -8.74 -4.32 -6.01
CA PRO A 133 -8.24 -3.50 -4.91
C PRO A 133 -6.78 -3.12 -5.10
N ILE A 134 -6.43 -1.87 -4.79
CA ILE A 134 -5.06 -1.36 -4.90
C ILE A 134 -4.62 -0.71 -3.59
N VAL A 135 -3.45 -1.08 -3.12
CA VAL A 135 -2.73 -0.45 -2.01
C VAL A 135 -1.33 -0.07 -2.48
N ASN A 136 -0.65 0.87 -1.81
CA ASN A 136 0.75 1.15 -2.09
C ASN A 136 1.66 0.70 -0.95
N TYR A 137 2.97 0.65 -1.21
CA TYR A 137 3.96 0.19 -0.22
C TYR A 137 3.86 0.96 1.09
N GLY A 138 3.72 2.29 1.02
CA GLY A 138 3.66 3.15 2.22
C GLY A 138 2.49 2.82 3.14
N VAL A 139 1.29 2.73 2.56
CA VAL A 139 0.06 2.39 3.29
C VAL A 139 0.11 0.96 3.81
N LEU A 140 0.58 0.00 3.00
CA LEU A 140 0.76 -1.39 3.42
C LEU A 140 1.75 -1.51 4.59
N ILE A 141 2.90 -0.83 4.52
CA ILE A 141 3.91 -0.85 5.58
C ILE A 141 3.33 -0.29 6.89
N ALA A 142 2.58 0.81 6.82
CA ALA A 142 1.90 1.37 8.00
C ALA A 142 0.89 0.36 8.60
N TYR A 143 0.15 -0.35 7.75
CA TYR A 143 -0.83 -1.36 8.17
C TYR A 143 -0.18 -2.56 8.86
N VAL A 144 0.84 -3.16 8.25
CA VAL A 144 1.51 -4.35 8.81
C VAL A 144 2.26 -4.04 10.11
N ASN A 145 2.69 -2.78 10.31
CA ASN A 145 3.29 -2.32 11.56
C ASN A 145 2.26 -1.90 12.63
N GLY A 146 0.96 -1.96 12.35
CA GLY A 146 -0.10 -1.56 13.30
C GLY A 146 -0.18 -0.05 13.53
N LEU A 147 0.38 0.76 12.65
CA LEU A 147 0.43 2.22 12.78
C LEU A 147 -0.50 2.96 11.81
N LEU A 148 -1.17 2.27 10.89
CA LEU A 148 -2.02 2.90 9.89
C LEU A 148 -3.08 3.85 10.49
N PRO A 149 -3.87 3.48 11.53
CA PRO A 149 -4.92 4.37 12.05
C PRO A 149 -4.35 5.72 12.52
N ARG A 150 -3.22 5.67 13.22
CA ARG A 150 -2.49 6.86 13.68
C ARG A 150 -1.85 7.63 12.52
N ALA A 151 -1.25 6.91 11.57
CA ALA A 151 -0.58 7.48 10.41
C ALA A 151 -1.51 8.31 9.51
N ILE A 152 -2.79 7.96 9.48
CA ILE A 152 -3.82 8.63 8.67
C ILE A 152 -4.76 9.50 9.48
N GLU A 153 -4.54 9.66 10.79
CA GLU A 153 -5.48 10.31 11.70
C GLU A 153 -5.90 11.72 11.24
N MET A 154 -4.92 12.48 10.73
CA MET A 154 -5.12 13.84 10.23
C MET A 154 -5.84 13.91 8.87
N PHE A 155 -5.97 12.79 8.15
CA PHE A 155 -6.64 12.70 6.85
C PHE A 155 -8.06 12.15 7.04
N LYS A 156 -8.98 13.03 7.45
CA LYS A 156 -10.36 12.66 7.85
C LYS A 156 -11.08 11.69 6.89
N GLY A 157 -10.91 11.87 5.57
CA GLY A 157 -11.50 10.96 4.57
C GLY A 157 -10.91 9.56 4.62
N ALA A 158 -9.58 9.45 4.66
CA ALA A 158 -8.89 8.17 4.80
C ALA A 158 -9.16 7.50 6.15
N LYS A 159 -9.18 8.26 7.25
CA LYS A 159 -9.53 7.76 8.59
C LYS A 159 -10.95 7.19 8.60
N ARG A 160 -11.93 7.92 8.08
CA ARG A 160 -13.32 7.46 7.96
C ARG A 160 -13.41 6.15 7.16
N ILE A 161 -12.78 6.11 5.98
CA ILE A 161 -12.76 4.89 5.16
C ILE A 161 -12.14 3.73 5.92
N TYR A 162 -11.08 3.95 6.70
CA TYR A 162 -10.47 2.87 7.49
C TYR A 162 -11.40 2.36 8.60
N GLU A 163 -12.13 3.25 9.27
CA GLU A 163 -13.05 2.94 10.38
C GLU A 163 -14.41 2.40 9.94
N GLU A 164 -14.83 2.63 8.69
CA GLU A 164 -16.07 2.07 8.14
C GLU A 164 -16.03 0.52 8.22
N GLU A 165 -16.93 -0.11 8.95
CA GLU A 165 -17.14 -1.55 8.79
C GLU A 165 -17.85 -1.78 7.44
N GLU A 166 -17.36 -2.72 6.63
CA GLU A 166 -18.12 -3.15 5.45
C GLU A 166 -19.36 -3.91 5.96
N SER A 167 -20.52 -3.25 5.91
CA SER A 167 -21.85 -3.83 6.20
C SER A 167 -22.21 -5.00 5.30
#